data_AF-A0A960Z4B7-F1
#
_entry.id   AF-A0A960Z4B7-F1
#
_cell.length_a   1.000
_cell.length_b   1.000
_cell.length_c   1.000
_cell.angle_alpha   90.00
_cell.angle_beta   90.00
_cell.angle_gamma   90.00
#
_symmetry.space_group_name_H-M   'P 1'
#
loop_
_entity.id
_entity.type
_entity.pdbx_description
1 polymer ?
#
loop_
_entity_poly.entity_id
_entity_poly.type
_entity_poly.pdbx_seq_one_letter_code
_entity_poly.pdbx_strand_id
1 'polypeptide(L)'
;PGGTVPTTLRDFDQPGTQPFEHGIDIRDPGNNCAGCHGNYDPAAEPYFVWRGSMMANASRDPLFEACLTVANQDAPSSGDLCIRCHVPKAWTAGRSTPTSGSAILYNDRSGVSCDVCHRMVDPLYNEENPSADIGILASLSNPPAGFGNGMYVLDPDGVRRGPFSDVQPLHQILVSPFHQDAAFCGTCHDVSNPAFEHDGNGNYVPNALDEPASDFSAHTLMPIER
;
A
#
# COMPACT_ATOMS: atom_id res chain seq x y z
N PRO A 1 8.95 4.19 25.76
CA PRO A 1 7.49 4.26 25.51
C PRO A 1 6.84 2.99 26.03
N GLY A 2 5.74 3.12 26.76
CA GLY A 2 4.93 1.98 27.18
C GLY A 2 4.37 1.25 25.96
N GLY A 3 4.37 -0.07 26.05
CA GLY A 3 3.92 -1.03 25.07
C GLY A 3 3.80 -2.35 25.82
N THR A 4 2.78 -3.14 25.55
CA THR A 4 2.65 -4.48 26.18
C THR A 4 3.70 -5.43 25.60
N VAL A 5 4.08 -5.25 24.34
CA VAL A 5 5.11 -6.02 23.63
C VAL A 5 6.22 -5.07 23.15
N PRO A 6 7.51 -5.38 23.33
CA PRO A 6 8.60 -4.47 22.97
C PRO A 6 8.99 -4.57 21.48
N THR A 7 8.03 -4.34 20.58
CA THR A 7 8.25 -4.36 19.13
C THR A 7 8.98 -3.11 18.60
N THR A 8 9.69 -3.26 17.48
CA THR A 8 10.41 -2.23 16.73
C THR A 8 9.86 -2.14 15.30
N LEU A 9 10.36 -1.20 14.50
CA LEU A 9 9.96 -1.10 13.07
C LEU A 9 10.31 -2.38 12.30
N ARG A 10 11.40 -3.06 12.68
CA ARG A 10 11.89 -4.25 11.98
C ARG A 10 10.87 -5.40 12.03
N ASP A 11 10.12 -5.52 13.13
CA ASP A 11 9.07 -6.54 13.27
C ASP A 11 7.93 -6.38 12.25
N PHE A 12 7.83 -5.21 11.60
CA PHE A 12 6.78 -4.87 10.64
C PHE A 12 7.32 -4.54 9.24
N ASP A 13 8.61 -4.78 8.98
CA ASP A 13 9.20 -4.60 7.65
C ASP A 13 8.46 -5.46 6.61
N GLN A 14 8.20 -4.91 5.43
CA GLN A 14 7.58 -5.63 4.31
C GLN A 14 8.22 -5.24 2.96
N PRO A 15 8.41 -6.18 2.02
CA PRO A 15 8.86 -5.91 0.65
C PRO A 15 7.97 -4.96 -0.13
N GLY A 16 8.44 -4.46 -1.28
CA GLY A 16 7.73 -3.52 -2.16
C GLY A 16 8.40 -2.15 -2.18
N THR A 17 7.67 -1.13 -2.66
CA THR A 17 8.19 0.24 -2.71
C THR A 17 8.40 0.80 -1.29
N GLN A 18 9.66 1.10 -0.97
CA GLN A 18 10.06 1.60 0.34
C GLN A 18 9.97 3.14 0.44
N PRO A 19 9.91 3.70 1.65
CA PRO A 19 9.97 5.14 1.85
C PRO A 19 11.19 5.79 1.18
N PHE A 20 10.97 6.93 0.52
CA PHE A 20 11.96 7.69 -0.26
C PHE A 20 12.56 6.96 -1.47
N GLU A 21 12.16 5.72 -1.73
CA GLU A 21 12.64 4.94 -2.85
C GLU A 21 12.13 5.55 -4.17
N HIS A 22 13.06 5.70 -5.12
CA HIS A 22 12.82 6.26 -6.46
C HIS A 22 12.10 7.63 -6.51
N GLY A 23 12.04 8.37 -5.40
CA GLY A 23 11.42 9.70 -5.35
C GLY A 23 9.91 9.70 -5.64
N ILE A 24 9.20 8.62 -5.28
CA ILE A 24 7.75 8.48 -5.52
C ILE A 24 6.97 9.62 -4.85
N ASP A 25 6.41 10.51 -5.66
CA ASP A 25 5.45 11.53 -5.25
C ASP A 25 4.03 11.13 -5.66
N ILE A 26 3.22 10.70 -4.69
CA ILE A 26 1.80 10.44 -4.90
C ILE A 26 1.07 11.79 -4.95
N ARG A 27 0.52 12.08 -6.14
CA ARG A 27 -0.11 13.38 -6.40
C ARG A 27 -1.47 13.51 -5.73
N ASP A 28 -1.80 14.76 -5.37
CA ASP A 28 -3.15 15.12 -4.93
C ASP A 28 -4.14 14.95 -6.10
N PRO A 29 -5.19 14.13 -5.95
CA PRO A 29 -6.10 13.83 -7.05
C PRO A 29 -6.99 15.01 -7.42
N GLY A 30 -7.27 15.94 -6.51
CA GLY A 30 -8.05 17.14 -6.78
C GLY A 30 -7.37 18.04 -7.83
N ASN A 31 -6.07 18.26 -7.67
CA ASN A 31 -5.31 19.12 -8.58
C ASN A 31 -4.78 18.39 -9.83
N ASN A 32 -4.58 17.07 -9.77
CA ASN A 32 -3.88 16.34 -10.83
C ASN A 32 -4.79 15.43 -11.67
N CYS A 33 -5.97 15.07 -11.16
CA CYS A 33 -6.87 14.12 -11.82
C CYS A 33 -8.26 14.74 -12.08
N ALA A 34 -8.81 15.46 -11.09
CA ALA A 34 -10.19 15.92 -11.10
C ALA A 34 -10.52 16.93 -12.22
N GLY A 35 -9.50 17.61 -12.79
CA GLY A 35 -9.70 18.53 -13.90
C GLY A 35 -10.21 17.87 -15.18
N CYS A 36 -9.88 16.58 -15.41
CA CYS A 36 -10.35 15.80 -16.56
C CYS A 36 -11.23 14.61 -16.14
N HIS A 37 -10.99 14.03 -14.96
CA HIS A 37 -11.73 12.88 -14.44
C HIS A 37 -12.81 13.26 -13.42
N GLY A 38 -13.27 14.51 -13.44
CA GLY A 38 -14.33 15.01 -12.57
C GLY A 38 -15.10 16.19 -13.17
N ASN A 39 -16.17 16.59 -12.50
CA ASN A 39 -17.09 17.68 -12.82
C ASN A 39 -17.83 17.58 -14.17
N TYR A 40 -17.92 16.39 -14.78
CA TYR A 40 -18.68 16.16 -16.01
C TYR A 40 -19.96 15.32 -15.80
N ASP A 41 -19.95 14.34 -14.89
CA ASP A 41 -21.11 13.52 -14.53
C ASP A 41 -20.87 12.80 -13.20
N PRO A 42 -21.48 13.24 -12.07
CA PRO A 42 -21.28 12.61 -10.76
C PRO A 42 -21.66 11.12 -10.68
N ALA A 43 -22.48 10.60 -11.60
CA ALA A 43 -22.85 9.19 -11.62
C ALA A 43 -21.84 8.29 -12.34
N ALA A 44 -20.97 8.87 -13.16
CA ALA A 44 -20.02 8.13 -14.01
C ALA A 44 -18.56 8.57 -13.82
N GLU A 45 -18.32 9.76 -13.28
CA GLU A 45 -16.98 10.31 -13.18
C GLU A 45 -16.15 9.67 -12.04
N PRO A 46 -14.89 9.28 -12.32
CA PRO A 46 -14.06 8.62 -11.32
C PRO A 46 -13.84 9.46 -10.06
N TYR A 47 -13.60 10.76 -10.20
CA TYR A 47 -13.24 11.60 -9.06
C TYR A 47 -14.36 11.71 -8.02
N PHE A 48 -15.62 11.87 -8.46
CA PHE A 48 -16.76 11.98 -7.56
C PHE A 48 -17.07 10.68 -6.82
N VAL A 49 -17.00 9.54 -7.52
CA VAL A 49 -17.24 8.23 -6.91
C VAL A 49 -16.11 7.88 -5.94
N TRP A 50 -14.86 8.14 -6.32
CA TRP A 50 -13.69 7.92 -5.46
C TRP A 50 -13.77 8.74 -4.17
N ARG A 51 -14.01 10.06 -4.23
CA ARG A 51 -14.00 10.94 -3.04
C ARG A 51 -15.02 10.54 -1.95
N GLY A 52 -16.08 9.83 -2.34
CA GLY A 52 -17.10 9.31 -1.42
C GLY A 52 -16.82 7.89 -0.90
N SER A 53 -15.82 7.19 -1.44
CA SER A 53 -15.50 5.79 -1.12
C SER A 53 -14.67 5.65 0.16
N MET A 54 -14.61 4.43 0.72
CA MET A 54 -13.72 4.14 1.85
C MET A 54 -12.24 4.33 1.50
N MET A 55 -11.83 4.07 0.27
CA MET A 55 -10.45 4.27 -0.19
C MET A 55 -9.98 5.72 -0.04
N ALA A 56 -10.80 6.69 -0.48
CA ALA A 56 -10.50 8.12 -0.32
C ALA A 56 -10.56 8.60 1.14
N ASN A 57 -11.26 7.85 1.99
CA ASN A 57 -11.42 8.16 3.42
C ASN A 57 -10.50 7.34 4.32
N ALA A 58 -9.68 6.43 3.77
CA ALA A 58 -8.91 5.44 4.53
C ALA A 58 -7.97 6.04 5.59
N SER A 59 -7.49 7.27 5.33
CA SER A 59 -6.58 8.02 6.21
C SER A 59 -7.28 8.89 7.27
N ARG A 60 -8.59 9.12 7.12
CA ARG A 60 -9.37 10.07 7.95
C ARG A 60 -10.61 9.43 8.58
N ASP A 61 -10.74 8.12 8.46
CA ASP A 61 -11.76 7.34 9.15
C ASP A 61 -11.46 7.36 10.66
N PRO A 62 -12.38 7.84 11.52
CA PRO A 62 -12.19 7.84 12.97
C PRO A 62 -11.94 6.44 13.55
N LEU A 63 -12.48 5.38 12.94
CA LEU A 63 -12.20 4.01 13.36
C LEU A 63 -10.74 3.65 13.10
N PHE A 64 -10.21 4.02 11.94
CA PHE A 64 -8.80 3.84 11.62
C PHE A 64 -7.90 4.61 12.61
N GLU A 65 -8.16 5.89 12.87
CA GLU A 65 -7.33 6.70 13.78
C GLU A 65 -7.33 6.12 15.21
N ALA A 66 -8.48 5.62 15.67
CA ALA A 66 -8.59 4.94 16.96
C ALA A 66 -7.81 3.61 17.00
N CYS A 67 -7.99 2.75 16.00
CA CYS A 67 -7.28 1.47 15.91
C CYS A 67 -5.77 1.66 15.79
N LEU A 68 -5.30 2.63 15.00
CA LEU A 68 -3.89 2.99 14.90
C LEU A 68 -3.31 3.36 16.26
N THR A 69 -4.07 4.12 17.05
CA THR A 69 -3.66 4.54 18.40
C THR A 69 -3.54 3.33 19.33
N VAL A 70 -4.56 2.46 19.36
CA VAL A 70 -4.57 1.26 20.21
C VAL A 70 -3.45 0.28 19.81
N ALA A 71 -3.29 0.01 18.52
CA ALA A 71 -2.24 -0.87 18.01
C ALA A 71 -0.85 -0.41 18.46
N ASN A 72 -0.54 0.89 18.34
CA ASN A 72 0.74 1.43 18.81
C ASN A 72 0.90 1.45 20.34
N GLN A 73 -0.20 1.46 21.11
CA GLN A 73 -0.14 1.34 22.57
C GLN A 73 0.16 -0.09 23.02
N ASP A 74 -0.32 -1.08 22.29
CA ASP A 74 -0.08 -2.49 22.61
C ASP A 74 1.26 -3.00 22.05
N ALA A 75 1.53 -2.70 20.79
CA ALA A 75 2.73 -3.06 20.05
C ALA A 75 3.31 -1.81 19.38
N PRO A 76 4.26 -1.10 20.02
CA PRO A 76 4.93 0.05 19.44
C PRO A 76 5.49 -0.26 18.04
N SER A 77 5.51 0.74 17.17
CA SER A 77 5.95 0.60 15.76
C SER A 77 4.96 -0.11 14.81
N SER A 78 3.95 -0.83 15.31
CA SER A 78 2.97 -1.53 14.46
C SER A 78 2.20 -0.62 13.50
N GLY A 79 2.01 0.65 13.88
CA GLY A 79 1.32 1.62 13.05
C GLY A 79 1.99 1.91 11.70
N ASP A 80 3.28 1.60 11.55
CA ASP A 80 4.00 1.75 10.29
C ASP A 80 3.34 0.94 9.17
N LEU A 81 2.99 -0.32 9.45
CA LEU A 81 2.26 -1.21 8.55
C LEU A 81 0.87 -0.68 8.21
N CYS A 82 0.15 -0.12 9.20
CA CYS A 82 -1.18 0.44 8.98
C CYS A 82 -1.13 1.66 8.05
N ILE A 83 -0.18 2.56 8.29
CA ILE A 83 0.01 3.80 7.53
C ILE A 83 0.40 3.49 6.08
N ARG A 84 1.14 2.41 5.84
CA ARG A 84 1.48 1.93 4.50
C ARG A 84 0.26 1.76 3.59
N CYS A 85 -0.78 1.09 4.08
CA CYS A 85 -2.00 0.86 3.30
C CYS A 85 -2.97 2.06 3.35
N HIS A 86 -3.16 2.66 4.51
CA HIS A 86 -4.21 3.66 4.73
C HIS A 86 -3.81 5.09 4.34
N VAL A 87 -2.52 5.40 4.35
CA VAL A 87 -1.97 6.71 4.00
C VAL A 87 -0.74 6.58 3.10
N PRO A 88 -0.85 5.93 1.90
CA PRO A 88 0.32 5.56 1.09
C PRO A 88 1.21 6.74 0.72
N LYS A 89 0.64 7.94 0.56
CA LYS A 89 1.41 9.16 0.31
C LYS A 89 2.34 9.55 1.46
N ALA A 90 1.87 9.40 2.70
CA ALA A 90 2.72 9.61 3.86
C ALA A 90 3.81 8.53 3.93
N TRP A 91 3.45 7.27 3.67
CA TRP A 91 4.40 6.14 3.63
C TRP A 91 5.54 6.38 2.64
N THR A 92 5.25 6.60 1.36
CA THR A 92 6.30 6.73 0.33
C THR A 92 7.19 7.94 0.58
N ALA A 93 6.68 8.95 1.29
CA ALA A 93 7.43 10.13 1.68
C ALA A 93 8.04 10.04 3.08
N GLY A 94 8.08 8.84 3.69
CA GLY A 94 8.71 8.54 4.98
C GLY A 94 8.10 9.24 6.19
N ARG A 95 6.82 9.61 6.10
CA ARG A 95 6.02 10.21 7.18
C ARG A 95 5.18 9.18 7.93
N SER A 96 5.44 7.89 7.75
CA SER A 96 4.94 6.83 8.64
C SER A 96 5.67 6.78 9.97
N THR A 97 6.82 7.46 10.10
CA THR A 97 7.54 7.64 11.36
C THR A 97 7.42 9.10 11.85
N PRO A 98 6.96 9.34 13.09
CA PRO A 98 6.52 8.37 14.11
C PRO A 98 5.26 7.58 13.73
N THR A 99 5.20 6.31 14.13
CA THR A 99 4.14 5.33 13.78
C THR A 99 2.78 5.63 14.37
N SER A 100 2.68 6.65 15.24
CA SER A 100 1.43 7.23 15.69
C SER A 100 0.70 8.03 14.59
N GLY A 101 1.36 8.29 13.45
CA GLY A 101 0.83 9.13 12.39
C GLY A 101 0.99 10.63 12.66
N SER A 102 1.70 11.04 13.72
CA SER A 102 1.87 12.46 14.07
C SER A 102 2.66 13.27 13.04
N ALA A 103 3.38 12.62 12.13
CA ALA A 103 4.09 13.26 11.02
C ALA A 103 3.23 13.42 9.74
N ILE A 104 2.03 12.82 9.70
CA ILE A 104 1.14 12.86 8.52
C ILE A 104 0.64 14.29 8.30
N LEU A 105 0.85 14.80 7.09
CA LEU A 105 0.44 16.14 6.70
C LEU A 105 -1.01 16.16 6.20
N TYR A 106 -1.61 17.35 6.16
CA TYR A 106 -2.96 17.51 5.62
C TYR A 106 -3.08 16.99 4.18
N ASN A 107 -2.08 17.22 3.34
CA ASN A 107 -2.06 16.79 1.94
C ASN A 107 -1.77 15.29 1.73
N ASP A 108 -1.44 14.55 2.80
CA ASP A 108 -1.30 13.08 2.77
C ASP A 108 -2.65 12.38 2.92
N ARG A 109 -3.64 13.08 3.49
CA ARG A 109 -4.92 12.51 3.91
C ARG A 109 -5.93 12.29 2.78
N SER A 110 -5.44 12.03 1.56
CA SER A 110 -6.27 11.58 0.43
C SER A 110 -6.57 10.08 0.48
N GLY A 111 -6.02 9.34 1.46
CA GLY A 111 -6.17 7.87 1.53
C GLY A 111 -5.51 7.18 0.33
N VAL A 112 -6.12 6.09 -0.12
CA VAL A 112 -5.72 5.37 -1.34
C VAL A 112 -6.17 6.18 -2.55
N SER A 113 -5.28 7.01 -3.09
CA SER A 113 -5.57 7.94 -4.19
C SER A 113 -5.39 7.30 -5.57
N CYS A 114 -5.78 8.02 -6.62
CA CYS A 114 -5.70 7.57 -8.00
C CYS A 114 -4.31 7.07 -8.39
N ASP A 115 -3.25 7.77 -7.96
CA ASP A 115 -1.87 7.41 -8.27
C ASP A 115 -1.47 6.09 -7.60
N VAL A 116 -2.02 5.74 -6.43
CA VAL A 116 -1.70 4.46 -5.76
C VAL A 116 -2.18 3.29 -6.59
N CYS A 117 -3.45 3.34 -7.03
CA CYS A 117 -4.01 2.28 -7.86
C CYS A 117 -3.40 2.29 -9.26
N HIS A 118 -3.45 3.43 -9.96
CA HIS A 118 -3.06 3.50 -11.36
C HIS A 118 -1.54 3.50 -11.60
N ARG A 119 -0.69 3.57 -10.57
CA ARG A 119 0.75 3.36 -10.75
C ARG A 119 1.21 2.00 -10.24
N MET A 120 0.29 1.18 -9.70
CA MET A 120 0.68 -0.10 -9.12
C MET A 120 1.16 -1.05 -10.19
N VAL A 121 2.36 -1.58 -9.97
CA VAL A 121 3.01 -2.60 -10.79
C VAL A 121 2.67 -3.96 -10.18
N ASP A 122 2.46 -4.94 -11.04
CA ASP A 122 2.34 -6.34 -10.62
C ASP A 122 3.68 -6.79 -10.00
N PRO A 123 3.73 -7.18 -8.72
CA PRO A 123 4.97 -7.64 -8.11
C PRO A 123 5.47 -8.95 -8.74
N LEU A 124 4.59 -9.74 -9.37
CA LEU A 124 4.89 -11.05 -9.94
C LEU A 124 4.84 -11.03 -11.47
N TYR A 125 5.85 -10.44 -12.08
CA TYR A 125 5.94 -10.28 -13.53
C TYR A 125 5.73 -11.59 -14.32
N ASN A 126 4.93 -11.48 -15.37
CA ASN A 126 4.79 -12.42 -16.48
C ASN A 126 4.77 -11.68 -17.83
N GLU A 127 4.78 -12.42 -18.93
CA GLU A 127 4.89 -11.85 -20.29
C GLU A 127 3.68 -11.00 -20.74
N GLU A 128 2.54 -11.10 -20.05
CA GLU A 128 1.36 -10.27 -20.32
C GLU A 128 1.45 -8.90 -19.62
N ASN A 129 2.31 -8.75 -18.61
CA ASN A 129 2.55 -7.46 -17.97
C ASN A 129 3.32 -6.51 -18.90
N PRO A 130 3.20 -5.18 -18.72
CA PRO A 130 4.01 -4.21 -19.44
C PRO A 130 5.51 -4.49 -19.30
N SER A 131 6.24 -4.48 -20.41
CA SER A 131 7.70 -4.75 -20.41
C SER A 131 8.52 -3.76 -19.56
N ALA A 132 7.98 -2.57 -19.31
CA ALA A 132 8.59 -1.57 -18.41
C ALA A 132 8.69 -2.07 -16.96
N ASP A 133 7.80 -2.99 -16.55
CA ASP A 133 7.72 -3.50 -15.18
C ASP A 133 8.98 -4.28 -14.79
N ILE A 134 9.65 -4.94 -15.75
CA ILE A 134 10.92 -5.65 -15.53
C ILE A 134 11.97 -4.71 -14.91
N GLY A 135 12.12 -3.52 -15.48
CA GLY A 135 13.10 -2.54 -15.02
C GLY A 135 12.74 -1.96 -13.65
N ILE A 136 11.45 -1.73 -13.41
CA ILE A 136 10.94 -1.23 -12.12
C ILE A 136 11.21 -2.25 -11.03
N LEU A 137 10.82 -3.51 -11.23
CA LEU A 137 11.00 -4.60 -10.26
C LEU A 137 12.48 -4.87 -9.97
N ALA A 138 13.32 -4.89 -11.01
CA ALA A 138 14.76 -5.08 -10.85
C ALA A 138 15.46 -3.93 -10.10
N SER A 139 14.81 -2.77 -9.99
CA SER A 139 15.36 -1.59 -9.31
C SER A 139 14.97 -1.47 -7.83
N LEU A 140 14.11 -2.36 -7.32
CA LEU A 140 13.67 -2.36 -5.93
C LEU A 140 14.79 -2.85 -5.01
N SER A 141 14.95 -2.16 -3.88
CA SER A 141 15.83 -2.55 -2.78
C SER A 141 15.33 -3.81 -2.04
N ASN A 142 14.02 -4.03 -2.02
CA ASN A 142 13.39 -5.18 -1.38
C ASN A 142 12.19 -5.68 -2.23
N PRO A 143 12.42 -6.47 -3.29
CA PRO A 143 11.37 -6.91 -4.20
C PRO A 143 10.41 -7.92 -3.53
N PRO A 144 9.08 -7.77 -3.69
CA PRO A 144 8.13 -8.76 -3.17
C PRO A 144 8.25 -10.10 -3.88
N ALA A 145 8.09 -11.19 -3.11
CA ALA A 145 7.90 -12.55 -3.63
C ALA A 145 6.41 -12.92 -3.76
N GLY A 146 5.50 -11.98 -3.46
CA GLY A 146 4.05 -12.17 -3.46
C GLY A 146 3.31 -10.85 -3.26
N PHE A 147 2.01 -10.94 -3.01
CA PHE A 147 1.13 -9.84 -2.64
C PHE A 147 0.63 -10.00 -1.19
N GLY A 148 -0.02 -8.97 -0.65
CA GLY A 148 -0.48 -8.92 0.74
C GLY A 148 0.32 -7.91 1.57
N ASN A 149 -0.15 -7.60 2.77
CA ASN A 149 0.52 -6.72 3.75
C ASN A 149 1.00 -5.36 3.21
N GLY A 150 0.36 -4.83 2.18
CA GLY A 150 0.78 -3.59 1.54
C GLY A 150 2.08 -3.71 0.72
N MET A 151 2.48 -4.91 0.30
CA MET A 151 3.65 -5.15 -0.57
C MET A 151 3.48 -4.62 -2.00
N TYR A 152 2.85 -3.45 -2.17
CA TYR A 152 2.68 -2.79 -3.45
C TYR A 152 4.02 -2.31 -4.02
N VAL A 153 4.09 -2.31 -5.35
CA VAL A 153 5.15 -1.67 -6.11
C VAL A 153 4.52 -0.53 -6.90
N LEU A 154 5.09 0.67 -6.81
CA LEU A 154 4.63 1.84 -7.55
C LEU A 154 5.63 2.21 -8.63
N ASP A 155 5.11 2.50 -9.81
CA ASP A 155 5.91 3.00 -10.93
C ASP A 155 6.47 4.41 -10.63
N PRO A 156 7.80 4.59 -10.71
CA PRO A 156 8.46 5.85 -10.39
C PRO A 156 8.23 6.96 -11.40
N ASP A 157 8.05 6.62 -12.67
CA ASP A 157 7.82 7.58 -13.75
C ASP A 157 6.37 8.09 -13.77
N GLY A 158 5.49 7.43 -13.01
CA GLY A 158 4.09 7.83 -12.87
C GLY A 158 3.27 7.56 -14.12
N VAL A 159 3.67 6.56 -14.90
CA VAL A 159 2.87 6.03 -16.01
C VAL A 159 1.62 5.36 -15.44
N ARG A 160 0.46 5.68 -16.01
CA ARG A 160 -0.83 5.16 -15.52
C ARG A 160 -1.09 3.79 -16.12
N ARG A 161 -1.67 2.90 -15.33
CA ARG A 161 -2.03 1.54 -15.70
C ARG A 161 -3.53 1.34 -15.50
N GLY A 162 -4.09 0.44 -16.29
CA GLY A 162 -5.50 0.08 -16.18
C GLY A 162 -5.84 -1.12 -17.07
N PRO A 163 -7.08 -1.61 -16.98
CA PRO A 163 -7.48 -2.85 -17.65
C PRO A 163 -7.82 -2.66 -19.14
N PHE A 164 -8.09 -1.43 -19.58
CA PHE A 164 -8.69 -1.15 -20.89
C PHE A 164 -7.66 -0.63 -21.91
N SER A 165 -7.72 -1.16 -23.14
CA SER A 165 -6.88 -0.77 -24.27
C SER A 165 -7.52 0.26 -25.20
N ASP A 166 -8.82 0.48 -25.09
CA ASP A 166 -9.66 1.28 -26.00
C ASP A 166 -9.97 2.68 -25.45
N VAL A 167 -9.08 3.22 -24.61
CA VAL A 167 -9.21 4.56 -24.03
C VAL A 167 -8.32 5.57 -24.76
N GLN A 168 -8.70 6.85 -24.75
CA GLN A 168 -7.95 7.95 -25.38
C GLN A 168 -7.59 9.05 -24.34
N PRO A 169 -6.64 8.78 -23.44
CA PRO A 169 -6.25 9.71 -22.38
C PRO A 169 -5.30 10.81 -22.89
N LEU A 170 -5.25 11.92 -22.15
CA LEU A 170 -4.30 13.02 -22.39
C LEU A 170 -2.91 12.78 -21.76
N HIS A 171 -2.67 11.58 -21.24
CA HIS A 171 -1.42 11.15 -20.63
C HIS A 171 -1.13 9.70 -21.02
N GLN A 172 0.14 9.28 -20.93
CA GLN A 172 0.53 7.92 -21.22
C GLN A 172 -0.23 6.92 -20.33
N ILE A 173 -0.58 5.78 -20.92
CA ILE A 173 -1.13 4.63 -20.22
C ILE A 173 -0.46 3.33 -20.65
N LEU A 174 -0.51 2.32 -19.79
CA LEU A 174 -0.17 0.94 -20.09
C LEU A 174 -1.37 0.04 -19.72
N VAL A 175 -1.67 -0.93 -20.59
CA VAL A 175 -2.66 -1.96 -20.26
C VAL A 175 -2.01 -2.93 -19.28
N SER A 176 -2.70 -3.26 -18.20
CA SER A 176 -2.17 -4.10 -17.12
C SER A 176 -3.17 -5.19 -16.78
N PRO A 177 -2.85 -6.48 -17.02
CA PRO A 177 -3.66 -7.62 -16.57
C PRO A 177 -3.86 -7.65 -15.06
N PHE A 178 -2.87 -7.17 -14.30
CA PHE A 178 -2.97 -7.07 -12.84
C PHE A 178 -4.18 -6.26 -12.37
N HIS A 179 -4.58 -5.22 -13.12
CA HIS A 179 -5.78 -4.42 -12.81
C HIS A 179 -7.11 -5.15 -13.10
N GLN A 180 -7.05 -6.40 -13.57
CA GLN A 180 -8.20 -7.31 -13.75
C GLN A 180 -8.14 -8.49 -12.77
N ASP A 181 -7.08 -8.59 -11.97
CA ASP A 181 -6.86 -9.70 -11.04
C ASP A 181 -7.25 -9.31 -9.61
N ALA A 182 -7.80 -10.26 -8.84
CA ALA A 182 -8.10 -10.07 -7.42
C ALA A 182 -6.83 -9.86 -6.58
N ALA A 183 -5.67 -10.36 -7.04
CA ALA A 183 -4.36 -10.12 -6.42
C ALA A 183 -4.04 -8.63 -6.25
N PHE A 184 -4.54 -7.76 -7.15
CA PHE A 184 -4.42 -6.31 -7.01
C PHE A 184 -5.06 -5.83 -5.70
N CYS A 185 -6.29 -6.25 -5.43
CA CYS A 185 -6.98 -5.95 -4.16
C CYS A 185 -6.28 -6.65 -2.98
N GLY A 186 -5.83 -7.89 -3.20
CA GLY A 186 -5.08 -8.71 -2.24
C GLY A 186 -3.82 -8.04 -1.73
N THR A 187 -3.18 -7.17 -2.52
CA THR A 187 -2.03 -6.36 -2.09
C THR A 187 -2.25 -5.64 -0.76
N CYS A 188 -3.47 -5.14 -0.52
CA CYS A 188 -3.83 -4.45 0.72
C CYS A 188 -4.79 -5.25 1.60
N HIS A 189 -5.55 -6.20 1.05
CA HIS A 189 -6.63 -6.89 1.75
C HIS A 189 -6.35 -8.38 2.07
N ASP A 190 -5.19 -8.91 1.68
CA ASP A 190 -4.65 -10.14 2.25
C ASP A 190 -3.66 -9.75 3.37
N VAL A 191 -4.15 -9.71 4.61
CA VAL A 191 -3.45 -9.09 5.73
C VAL A 191 -3.09 -10.11 6.79
N SER A 192 -1.82 -10.15 7.14
CA SER A 192 -1.24 -11.00 8.17
C SER A 192 -0.34 -10.18 9.10
N ASN A 193 -0.22 -10.60 10.34
CA ASN A 193 0.67 -9.99 11.32
C ASN A 193 2.10 -10.48 11.09
N PRO A 194 3.04 -9.62 10.67
CA PRO A 194 4.41 -10.04 10.38
C PRO A 194 5.25 -10.36 11.62
N ALA A 195 4.78 -9.99 12.82
CA ALA A 195 5.46 -10.32 14.08
C ALA A 195 5.27 -11.79 14.51
N PHE A 196 4.50 -12.58 13.76
CA PHE A 196 4.18 -13.97 14.07
C PHE A 196 4.27 -14.87 12.84
N GLU A 197 5.00 -15.97 12.96
CA GLU A 197 5.17 -17.00 11.92
C GLU A 197 4.59 -18.34 12.35
N HIS A 198 4.17 -19.14 11.36
CA HIS A 198 3.69 -20.49 11.58
C HIS A 198 4.83 -21.44 12.00
N ASP A 199 4.66 -22.17 13.10
CA ASP A 199 5.70 -23.05 13.67
C ASP A 199 5.80 -24.43 13.02
N GLY A 200 5.00 -24.70 11.99
CA GLY A 200 4.90 -26.01 11.32
C GLY A 200 4.01 -27.04 12.04
N ASN A 201 3.56 -26.74 13.26
CA ASN A 201 2.72 -27.61 14.10
C ASN A 201 1.27 -27.10 14.22
N GLY A 202 0.87 -26.14 13.38
CA GLY A 202 -0.47 -25.56 13.39
C GLY A 202 -0.62 -24.33 14.28
N ASN A 203 0.47 -23.80 14.86
CA ASN A 203 0.44 -22.61 15.69
C ASN A 203 1.15 -21.44 15.01
N TYR A 204 0.72 -20.22 15.34
CA TYR A 204 1.50 -19.01 15.06
C TYR A 204 2.20 -18.57 16.34
N VAL A 205 3.51 -18.38 16.27
CA VAL A 205 4.35 -18.02 17.42
C VAL A 205 5.04 -16.67 17.16
N PRO A 206 5.29 -15.86 18.21
CA PRO A 206 6.04 -14.61 18.03
C PRO A 206 7.43 -14.88 17.46
N ASN A 207 7.86 -14.02 16.54
CA ASN A 207 9.21 -14.03 16.00
C ASN A 207 10.23 -13.54 17.05
N ALA A 208 11.51 -13.64 16.74
CA ALA A 208 12.51 -12.85 17.46
C ALA A 208 12.20 -11.36 17.24
N LEU A 209 12.05 -10.61 18.33
CA LEU A 209 11.77 -9.17 18.25
C LEU A 209 13.00 -8.39 17.77
N ASP A 210 12.74 -7.25 17.15
CA ASP A 210 13.73 -6.42 16.47
C ASP A 210 14.33 -7.10 15.23
N GLU A 211 13.58 -8.00 14.58
CA GLU A 211 13.94 -8.66 13.33
C GLU A 211 12.72 -8.74 12.40
N PRO A 212 12.92 -8.63 11.07
CA PRO A 212 11.84 -8.90 10.12
C PRO A 212 11.44 -10.38 10.16
N ALA A 213 10.23 -10.67 9.69
CA ALA A 213 9.82 -12.03 9.38
C ALA A 213 10.85 -12.71 8.46
N SER A 214 11.05 -14.01 8.66
CA SER A 214 11.92 -14.81 7.81
C SER A 214 11.29 -15.10 6.44
N ASP A 215 9.96 -15.07 6.37
CA ASP A 215 9.16 -15.22 5.16
C ASP A 215 7.98 -14.23 5.15
N PHE A 216 7.85 -13.47 4.07
CA PHE A 216 6.79 -12.46 3.89
C PHE A 216 5.51 -13.02 3.25
N SER A 217 5.48 -14.31 2.93
CA SER A 217 4.29 -14.99 2.45
C SER A 217 3.15 -14.82 3.45
N ALA A 218 2.01 -14.34 2.98
CA ALA A 218 0.82 -14.26 3.81
C ALA A 218 0.46 -15.64 4.40
N HIS A 219 0.75 -16.75 3.72
CA HIS A 219 0.47 -18.09 4.24
C HIS A 219 1.39 -18.55 5.37
N THR A 220 2.55 -17.91 5.53
CA THR A 220 3.50 -18.19 6.62
C THR A 220 3.23 -17.31 7.84
N LEU A 221 2.74 -16.08 7.62
CA LEU A 221 2.43 -15.11 8.65
C LEU A 221 1.05 -15.35 9.29
N MET A 222 0.85 -14.86 10.52
CA MET A 222 -0.42 -15.01 11.25
C MET A 222 -1.55 -14.24 10.55
N PRO A 223 -2.63 -14.90 10.08
CA PRO A 223 -3.70 -14.21 9.35
C PRO A 223 -4.47 -13.25 10.28
N ILE A 224 -4.73 -12.05 9.76
CA ILE A 224 -5.65 -11.06 10.37
C ILE A 224 -6.93 -10.99 9.53
N GLU A 225 -6.80 -10.85 8.21
CA GLU A 225 -7.90 -10.71 7.23
C GLU A 225 -7.56 -11.49 5.96
N ARG A 226 -8.58 -12.09 5.30
CA ARG A 226 -8.48 -12.85 4.04
C ARG A 226 -9.71 -12.61 3.18
#